data_AF-A0A975Y6Z9-F1
#
_entry.id   AF-A0A975Y6Z9-F1
#
_cell.length_a   1.000
_cell.length_b   1.000
_cell.length_c   1.000
_cell.angle_alpha   90.00
_cell.angle_beta   90.00
_cell.angle_gamma   90.00
#
_symmetry.space_group_name_H-M   'P 1'
#
loop_
_entity.id
_entity.type
_entity.pdbx_description
1 polymer ?
#
loop_
_entity_poly.entity_id
_entity_poly.type
_entity_poly.pdbx_seq_one_letter_code
_entity_poly.pdbx_strand_id
1 'polypeptide(L)'
;MLNLAFKSDYLKTILAGSCSLIFGCQQNSIINTSLFDNAISHKFLTLNQEVGNFKSLNRESETISADIKTPLLTNTTIKSQRKNRLRNLRIYGRQDSDPNKAILPAKFKVYVQDNVVVNVYYPGFEEKILPTVNKFFGYPGCYIAAYSHRKNESIYSVGNEIYVMGQVRVRGRYQGGVCLPKGYEKVDISAEPRFKEMFAKVLPLACKQDCWAGGDTGGWLGISSNTQ
;
A
#
# COMPACT_ATOMS: atom_id res chain seq x y z
N MET A 1 -5.92 -32.21 52.08
CA MET A 1 -6.94 -32.68 51.13
C MET A 1 -6.45 -32.37 49.71
N LEU A 2 -6.35 -33.42 48.90
CA LEU A 2 -6.27 -33.49 47.43
C LEU A 2 -5.27 -32.60 46.65
N ASN A 3 -4.13 -33.24 46.35
CA ASN A 3 -3.37 -33.12 45.10
C ASN A 3 -4.26 -33.37 43.88
N LEU A 4 -3.98 -32.69 42.76
CA LEU A 4 -4.21 -33.23 41.42
C LEU A 4 -3.16 -32.67 40.45
N ALA A 5 -2.19 -33.54 40.14
CA ALA A 5 -1.27 -33.42 39.02
C ALA A 5 -1.97 -33.93 37.75
N PHE A 6 -1.74 -33.28 36.61
CA PHE A 6 -1.96 -33.89 35.31
C PHE A 6 -0.76 -33.65 34.40
N LYS A 7 0.00 -34.73 34.20
CA LYS A 7 0.96 -34.93 33.10
C LYS A 7 0.21 -35.00 31.77
N SER A 8 0.84 -34.48 30.72
CA SER A 8 0.52 -34.87 29.34
C SER A 8 1.83 -35.12 28.58
N ASP A 9 2.22 -36.38 28.58
CA ASP A 9 3.28 -36.95 27.76
C ASP A 9 2.74 -37.20 26.34
N TYR A 10 3.31 -36.59 25.30
CA TYR A 10 3.20 -37.11 23.92
C TYR A 10 4.47 -36.79 23.13
N LEU A 11 5.38 -37.77 23.12
CA LEU A 11 6.62 -37.82 22.35
C LEU A 11 6.78 -39.26 21.85
N LYS A 12 6.60 -39.49 20.54
CA LYS A 12 7.04 -40.69 19.78
C LYS A 12 7.27 -40.24 18.33
N THR A 13 8.51 -39.99 17.91
CA THR A 13 9.50 -40.93 17.34
C THR A 13 9.16 -41.44 15.93
N ILE A 14 9.74 -40.73 14.94
CA ILE A 14 10.56 -41.18 13.80
C ILE A 14 10.31 -42.62 13.28
N LEU A 15 9.91 -42.72 12.01
CA LEU A 15 10.24 -43.86 11.16
C LEU A 15 10.80 -43.41 9.81
N ALA A 16 11.86 -44.09 9.43
CA ALA A 16 12.69 -43.90 8.26
C ALA A 16 11.96 -44.28 6.95
N GLY A 17 12.38 -43.64 5.86
CA GLY A 17 11.96 -43.97 4.50
C GLY A 17 13.00 -43.49 3.50
N SER A 18 14.12 -44.21 3.45
CA SER A 18 15.13 -44.13 2.40
C SER A 18 14.55 -44.66 1.08
N CYS A 19 14.62 -43.87 0.02
CA CYS A 19 14.64 -44.41 -1.35
C CYS A 19 15.53 -43.52 -2.22
N SER A 20 16.78 -43.96 -2.39
CA SER A 20 17.70 -43.47 -3.41
C SER A 20 17.34 -44.12 -4.74
N LEU A 21 17.11 -43.35 -5.79
CA LEU A 21 17.39 -43.79 -7.16
C LEU A 21 17.85 -42.61 -8.01
N ILE A 22 19.08 -42.77 -8.47
CA ILE A 22 19.84 -41.99 -9.44
C ILE A 22 19.21 -42.23 -10.82
N PHE A 23 19.03 -41.19 -11.65
CA PHE A 23 19.33 -41.21 -13.08
C PHE A 23 19.35 -39.77 -13.61
N GLY A 24 20.48 -39.38 -14.19
CA GLY A 24 20.64 -38.10 -14.87
C GLY A 24 19.99 -38.08 -16.25
N CYS A 25 19.75 -36.88 -16.76
CA CYS A 25 19.78 -36.57 -18.18
C CYS A 25 20.31 -35.15 -18.40
N GLN A 26 21.23 -35.09 -19.33
CA GLN A 26 21.90 -33.92 -19.89
C GLN A 26 21.05 -33.28 -21.00
N GLN A 27 21.32 -31.99 -21.27
CA GLN A 27 21.26 -31.28 -22.56
C GLN A 27 19.94 -30.63 -23.08
N ASN A 28 20.09 -29.32 -23.32
CA ASN A 28 19.76 -28.50 -24.50
C ASN A 28 18.34 -28.44 -25.10
N SER A 29 17.80 -27.21 -25.13
CA SER A 29 17.25 -26.52 -26.32
C SER A 29 16.93 -25.07 -25.92
N ILE A 30 17.72 -24.05 -26.28
CA ILE A 30 17.59 -23.17 -27.48
C ILE A 30 16.14 -22.92 -27.96
N ILE A 31 15.86 -21.63 -28.20
CA ILE A 31 14.76 -21.00 -28.97
C ILE A 31 13.52 -20.56 -28.16
N ASN A 32 13.46 -19.25 -27.83
CA ASN A 32 12.32 -18.38 -28.17
C ASN A 32 12.62 -16.90 -27.82
N THR A 33 13.59 -16.33 -28.52
CA THR A 33 13.74 -14.87 -28.69
C THR A 33 13.02 -14.48 -29.98
N SER A 34 11.72 -14.19 -29.93
CA SER A 34 11.02 -13.46 -31.02
C SER A 34 9.60 -12.97 -30.69
N LEU A 35 9.08 -13.16 -29.47
CA LEU A 35 7.71 -12.74 -29.13
C LEU A 35 7.60 -11.48 -28.25
N PHE A 36 8.73 -10.85 -27.89
CA PHE A 36 8.73 -9.66 -27.02
C PHE A 36 8.84 -8.31 -27.76
N ASP A 37 9.13 -8.29 -29.06
CA ASP A 37 9.36 -7.03 -29.78
C ASP A 37 8.12 -6.43 -30.47
N ASN A 38 7.02 -7.19 -30.60
CA ASN A 38 5.80 -6.68 -31.25
C ASN A 38 4.74 -6.13 -30.30
N ALA A 39 4.89 -6.30 -28.98
CA ALA A 39 3.94 -5.77 -27.99
C ALA A 39 4.27 -4.34 -27.51
N ILE A 40 5.48 -3.85 -27.77
CA ILE A 40 5.95 -2.54 -27.28
C ILE A 40 5.70 -1.43 -28.33
N SER A 41 5.66 -1.75 -29.62
CA SER A 41 5.44 -0.76 -30.69
C SER A 41 3.98 -0.25 -30.76
N HIS A 42 2.98 -1.12 -30.53
CA HIS A 42 1.57 -0.74 -30.61
C HIS A 42 1.06 0.13 -29.43
N LYS A 43 1.80 0.20 -28.32
CA LYS A 43 1.47 1.09 -27.18
C LYS A 43 2.03 2.51 -27.31
N PHE A 44 3.06 2.71 -28.14
CA PHE A 44 3.61 4.05 -28.39
C PHE A 44 2.86 4.83 -29.48
N LEU A 45 2.20 4.13 -30.41
CA LEU A 45 1.42 4.77 -31.48
C LEU A 45 0.04 5.30 -31.03
N THR A 46 -0.50 4.81 -29.92
CA THR A 46 -1.78 5.29 -29.37
C THR A 46 -1.64 6.48 -28.41
N LEU A 47 -0.43 6.80 -27.93
CA LEU A 47 -0.18 7.95 -27.05
C LEU A 47 0.08 9.27 -27.80
N ASN A 48 0.48 9.21 -29.06
CA ASN A 48 0.74 10.43 -29.86
C ASN A 48 -0.51 10.98 -30.55
N GLN A 49 -1.61 10.22 -30.61
CA GLN A 49 -2.86 10.63 -31.27
C GLN A 49 -3.81 11.41 -30.33
N GLU A 50 -3.64 11.31 -29.01
CA GLU A 50 -4.42 12.09 -28.03
C GLU A 50 -3.76 13.44 -27.65
N VAL A 51 -2.47 13.63 -27.97
CA VAL A 51 -1.75 14.91 -27.73
C VAL A 51 -1.92 15.89 -28.90
N GLY A 52 -2.33 15.41 -30.08
CA GLY A 52 -2.54 16.24 -31.28
C GLY A 52 -3.85 17.03 -31.32
N ASN A 53 -4.85 16.68 -30.51
CA ASN A 53 -6.20 17.27 -30.58
C ASN A 53 -6.47 18.43 -29.60
N PHE A 54 -5.46 18.92 -28.89
CA PHE A 54 -5.62 20.03 -27.94
C PHE A 54 -5.16 21.40 -28.47
N LYS A 55 -4.86 21.52 -29.78
CA LYS A 55 -4.29 22.75 -30.38
C LYS A 55 -5.14 23.47 -31.43
N SER A 56 -6.38 23.05 -31.70
CA SER A 56 -7.23 23.71 -32.69
C SER A 56 -8.65 23.94 -32.18
N LEU A 57 -8.81 24.83 -31.21
CA LEU A 57 -10.08 25.51 -31.03
C LEU A 57 -9.80 26.84 -30.32
N ASN A 58 -9.50 27.88 -31.09
CA ASN A 58 -9.63 29.29 -30.72
C ASN A 58 -9.26 30.16 -31.93
N ARG A 59 -10.22 30.35 -32.83
CA ARG A 59 -10.32 31.56 -33.66
C ARG A 59 -11.75 31.73 -34.16
N GLU A 60 -12.18 32.99 -34.14
CA GLU A 60 -13.47 33.56 -34.61
C GLU A 60 -14.63 33.38 -33.63
N SER A 61 -15.38 34.40 -33.19
CA SER A 61 -15.44 35.82 -33.58
C SER A 61 -16.25 36.63 -32.55
N GLU A 62 -15.77 37.84 -32.25
CA GLU A 62 -16.47 39.13 -32.10
C GLU A 62 -17.85 39.28 -31.41
N THR A 63 -17.79 40.10 -30.33
CA THR A 63 -18.60 41.32 -30.08
C THR A 63 -20.11 41.20 -29.83
N ILE A 64 -20.52 41.08 -28.56
CA ILE A 64 -21.70 41.78 -28.02
C ILE A 64 -21.40 42.31 -26.61
N SER A 65 -21.68 43.60 -26.45
CA SER A 65 -21.64 44.45 -25.27
C SER A 65 -22.57 43.96 -24.15
N ALA A 66 -22.05 43.83 -22.92
CA ALA A 66 -22.68 44.29 -21.68
C ALA A 66 -21.85 43.82 -20.46
N ASP A 67 -21.29 44.82 -19.79
CA ASP A 67 -20.87 44.89 -18.40
C ASP A 67 -21.16 43.67 -17.49
N ILE A 68 -20.23 42.71 -17.45
CA ILE A 68 -20.02 41.86 -16.27
C ILE A 68 -18.52 41.79 -16.04
N LYS A 69 -18.01 42.68 -15.17
CA LYS A 69 -16.71 42.54 -14.50
C LYS A 69 -16.70 41.23 -13.70
N THR A 70 -16.47 40.12 -14.37
CA THR A 70 -16.14 38.86 -13.71
C THR A 70 -14.68 38.99 -13.26
N PRO A 71 -14.37 39.00 -11.95
CA PRO A 71 -12.99 39.10 -11.53
C PRO A 71 -12.27 37.85 -12.02
N LEU A 72 -11.22 38.06 -12.82
CA LEU A 72 -10.22 37.07 -13.18
C LEU A 72 -9.60 36.55 -11.88
N LEU A 73 -10.26 35.59 -11.22
CA LEU A 73 -9.77 34.92 -10.04
C LEU A 73 -8.58 34.08 -10.50
N THR A 74 -7.42 34.72 -10.37
CA THR A 74 -6.18 34.37 -11.03
C THR A 74 -5.79 32.91 -10.81
N ASN A 75 -5.23 32.28 -11.84
CA ASN A 75 -4.70 30.91 -11.84
C ASN A 75 -3.76 30.60 -10.65
N THR A 76 -3.17 31.63 -10.05
CA THR A 76 -2.31 31.55 -8.86
C THR A 76 -3.08 31.17 -7.60
N THR A 77 -4.29 31.71 -7.41
CA THR A 77 -5.17 31.40 -6.26
C THR A 77 -5.61 29.94 -6.28
N ILE A 78 -6.03 29.43 -7.45
CA ILE A 78 -6.44 28.02 -7.63
C ILE A 78 -5.27 27.06 -7.37
N LYS A 79 -4.06 27.37 -7.88
CA LYS A 79 -2.85 26.57 -7.62
C LYS A 79 -2.49 26.55 -6.12
N SER A 80 -2.59 27.68 -5.44
CA SER A 80 -2.33 27.81 -4.00
C SER A 80 -3.33 26.99 -3.17
N GLN A 81 -4.62 27.12 -3.45
CA GLN A 81 -5.69 26.35 -2.79
C GLN A 81 -5.51 24.84 -2.99
N ARG A 82 -5.18 24.40 -4.21
CA ARG A 82 -4.90 22.98 -4.49
C ARG A 82 -3.68 22.47 -3.71
N LYS A 83 -2.60 23.26 -3.63
CA LYS A 83 -1.40 22.92 -2.86
C LYS A 83 -1.72 22.82 -1.36
N ASN A 84 -2.54 23.71 -0.82
CA ASN A 84 -2.98 23.67 0.57
C ASN A 84 -3.86 22.44 0.86
N ARG A 85 -4.81 22.15 -0.02
CA ARG A 85 -5.66 20.96 0.09
C ARG A 85 -4.85 19.66 0.10
N LEU A 86 -3.87 19.53 -0.81
CA LEU A 86 -2.99 18.34 -0.83
C LEU A 86 -2.10 18.23 0.40
N ARG A 87 -1.62 19.35 0.95
CA ARG A 87 -0.88 19.37 2.22
C ARG A 87 -1.77 18.89 3.37
N ASN A 88 -3.00 19.40 3.46
CA ASN A 88 -3.95 18.98 4.50
C ASN A 88 -4.27 17.49 4.40
N LEU A 89 -4.55 16.96 3.21
CA LEU A 89 -4.78 15.52 3.01
C LEU A 89 -3.56 14.67 3.38
N ARG A 90 -2.34 15.18 3.17
CA ARG A 90 -1.13 14.46 3.55
C ARG A 90 -1.00 14.34 5.06
N ILE A 91 -1.31 15.40 5.80
CA ILE A 91 -1.08 15.50 7.25
C ILE A 91 -2.26 14.91 8.03
N TYR A 92 -3.48 15.39 7.76
CA TYR A 92 -4.68 15.08 8.53
C TYR A 92 -5.53 13.97 7.92
N GLY A 93 -5.26 13.59 6.67
CA GLY A 93 -6.05 12.61 5.96
C GLY A 93 -7.43 13.14 5.53
N ARG A 94 -8.36 12.22 5.32
CA ARG A 94 -9.76 12.41 5.00
C ARG A 94 -10.52 11.17 5.46
N GLN A 95 -11.41 11.34 6.43
CA GLN A 95 -12.34 10.29 6.81
C GLN A 95 -13.37 10.07 5.70
N ASP A 96 -13.72 8.81 5.48
CA ASP A 96 -14.74 8.37 4.53
C ASP A 96 -15.24 7.00 5.01
N SER A 97 -16.52 6.68 4.81
CA SER A 97 -17.07 5.37 5.18
C SER A 97 -16.69 4.26 4.18
N ASP A 98 -16.17 4.62 3.01
CA ASP A 98 -15.56 3.68 2.07
C ASP A 98 -14.04 3.62 2.30
N PRO A 99 -13.49 2.44 2.64
CA PRO A 99 -12.07 2.29 2.96
C PRO A 99 -11.17 2.66 1.77
N ASN A 100 -11.69 2.52 0.55
CA ASN A 100 -10.98 2.82 -0.69
C ASN A 100 -10.90 4.33 -0.97
N LYS A 101 -11.77 5.13 -0.33
CA LYS A 101 -11.77 6.61 -0.42
C LYS A 101 -11.06 7.25 0.78
N ALA A 102 -11.04 6.58 1.92
CA ALA A 102 -10.40 7.09 3.11
C ALA A 102 -8.90 7.35 2.92
N ILE A 103 -8.42 8.38 3.61
CA ILE A 103 -7.00 8.74 3.72
C ILE A 103 -6.71 8.92 5.22
N LEU A 104 -5.76 8.17 5.74
CA LEU A 104 -5.38 8.19 7.14
C LEU A 104 -4.44 9.38 7.40
N PRO A 105 -4.45 9.95 8.61
CA PRO A 105 -3.49 10.97 9.00
C PRO A 105 -2.06 10.42 8.95
N ALA A 106 -1.08 11.28 8.69
CA ALA A 106 0.33 10.86 8.60
C ALA A 106 0.88 10.27 9.90
N LYS A 107 0.37 10.77 11.03
CA LYS A 107 0.60 10.24 12.38
C LYS A 107 -0.66 9.47 12.81
N PHE A 108 -0.80 8.25 12.33
CA PHE A 108 -1.96 7.43 12.64
C PHE A 108 -1.76 6.74 13.99
N LYS A 109 -2.67 6.96 14.94
CA LYS A 109 -2.61 6.33 16.25
C LYS A 109 -3.10 4.89 16.15
N VAL A 110 -2.35 3.99 16.77
CA VAL A 110 -2.72 2.60 16.98
C VAL A 110 -2.47 2.25 18.44
N TYR A 111 -3.19 1.27 18.94
CA TYR A 111 -3.06 0.76 20.29
C TYR A 111 -2.67 -0.70 20.20
N VAL A 112 -1.64 -1.11 20.93
CA VAL A 112 -0.99 -2.42 20.78
C VAL A 112 -0.93 -3.14 22.11
N GLN A 113 -1.29 -4.42 22.12
CA GLN A 113 -1.06 -5.34 23.23
C GLN A 113 -0.64 -6.69 22.66
N ASP A 114 0.56 -7.14 22.99
CA ASP A 114 1.17 -8.35 22.41
C ASP A 114 1.18 -8.32 20.86
N ASN A 115 0.44 -9.23 20.22
CA ASN A 115 0.27 -9.30 18.76
C ASN A 115 -1.10 -8.76 18.30
N VAL A 116 -1.85 -8.13 19.20
CA VAL A 116 -3.15 -7.51 18.92
C VAL A 116 -2.95 -6.02 18.73
N VAL A 117 -3.56 -5.48 17.69
CA VAL A 117 -3.48 -4.06 17.36
C VAL A 117 -4.84 -3.55 16.90
N VAL A 118 -5.20 -2.37 17.39
CA VAL A 118 -6.51 -1.74 17.17
C VAL A 118 -6.33 -0.23 16.95
N ASN A 119 -7.33 0.42 16.37
CA ASN A 119 -7.32 1.87 16.08
C ASN A 119 -8.15 2.70 17.07
N VAL A 120 -8.60 2.09 18.18
CA VAL A 120 -9.32 2.75 19.27
C VAL A 120 -8.71 2.33 20.62
N TYR A 121 -8.77 3.21 21.62
CA TYR A 121 -8.15 2.94 22.92
C TYR A 121 -8.89 1.84 23.69
N TYR A 122 -8.13 0.94 24.31
CA TYR A 122 -8.60 0.00 25.32
C TYR A 122 -7.63 -0.02 26.52
N PRO A 123 -8.12 -0.22 27.75
CA PRO A 123 -7.25 -0.38 28.93
C PRO A 123 -6.24 -1.51 28.73
N GLY A 124 -4.97 -1.25 29.06
CA GLY A 124 -3.87 -2.21 28.92
C GLY A 124 -3.14 -2.18 27.58
N PHE A 125 -3.64 -1.45 26.58
CA PHE A 125 -2.96 -1.28 25.30
C PHE A 125 -1.99 -0.09 25.32
N GLU A 126 -0.82 -0.26 24.71
CA GLU A 126 0.19 0.79 24.51
C GLU A 126 -0.17 1.64 23.29
N GLU A 127 -0.25 2.97 23.45
CA GLU A 127 -0.42 3.89 22.33
C GLU A 127 0.87 4.00 21.51
N LYS A 128 0.77 3.83 20.19
CA LYS A 128 1.87 4.03 19.24
C LYS A 128 1.43 4.84 18.03
N ILE A 129 2.40 5.48 17.39
CA ILE A 129 2.19 6.22 16.14
C ILE A 129 2.70 5.39 14.97
N LEU A 130 1.80 4.95 14.10
CA LEU A 130 2.11 4.27 12.85
C LEU A 130 2.48 5.28 11.75
N PRO A 131 3.73 5.30 11.26
CA PRO A 131 4.14 6.16 10.17
C PRO A 131 3.32 5.86 8.92
N THR A 132 2.56 6.85 8.46
CA THR A 132 1.60 6.68 7.36
C THR A 132 1.92 7.66 6.24
N VAL A 133 2.24 7.13 5.05
CA VAL A 133 2.63 7.95 3.90
C VAL A 133 1.55 7.96 2.83
N ASN A 134 0.96 9.13 2.62
CA ASN A 134 -0.05 9.34 1.59
C ASN A 134 0.59 9.70 0.24
N LYS A 135 1.02 8.70 -0.53
CA LYS A 135 1.55 8.89 -1.89
C LYS A 135 0.47 9.07 -2.94
N PHE A 136 -0.65 8.38 -2.78
CA PHE A 136 -1.79 8.43 -3.68
C PHE A 136 -2.99 9.07 -2.98
N PHE A 137 -3.58 10.12 -3.57
CA PHE A 137 -4.76 10.83 -3.03
C PHE A 137 -6.05 10.57 -3.84
N GLY A 138 -5.95 9.79 -4.92
CA GLY A 138 -7.11 9.44 -5.75
C GLY A 138 -7.91 8.25 -5.21
N TYR A 139 -8.79 7.73 -6.06
CA TYR A 139 -9.65 6.60 -5.79
C TYR A 139 -9.64 5.59 -6.96
N PRO A 140 -9.73 4.27 -6.70
CA PRO A 140 -9.60 3.64 -5.38
C PRO A 140 -8.13 3.64 -4.92
N GLY A 141 -7.91 3.73 -3.61
CA GLY A 141 -6.59 3.54 -3.00
C GLY A 141 -6.67 2.80 -1.67
N CYS A 142 -5.59 2.10 -1.33
CA CYS A 142 -5.47 1.30 -0.11
C CYS A 142 -4.04 1.39 0.45
N TYR A 143 -3.80 0.91 1.67
CA TYR A 143 -2.49 0.92 2.31
C TYR A 143 -1.82 -0.43 2.21
N ILE A 144 -0.55 -0.43 1.80
CA ILE A 144 0.35 -1.56 2.00
C ILE A 144 1.21 -1.31 3.24
N ALA A 145 1.37 -2.34 4.07
CA ALA A 145 2.27 -2.33 5.20
C ALA A 145 3.71 -2.52 4.73
N ALA A 146 4.64 -1.86 5.41
CA ALA A 146 6.06 -2.12 5.34
C ALA A 146 6.42 -3.09 6.46
N TYR A 147 6.68 -4.34 6.11
CA TYR A 147 7.06 -5.39 7.04
C TYR A 147 8.56 -5.55 7.11
N SER A 148 9.09 -5.96 8.26
CA SER A 148 10.49 -6.35 8.42
C SER A 148 10.64 -7.42 9.51
N HIS A 149 11.75 -8.15 9.48
CA HIS A 149 12.16 -9.02 10.58
C HIS A 149 12.88 -8.27 11.71
N ARG A 150 13.19 -6.98 11.50
CA ARG A 150 13.84 -6.17 12.53
C ARG A 150 12.81 -5.70 13.56
N LYS A 151 13.02 -6.01 14.84
CA LYS A 151 12.19 -5.46 15.92
C LYS A 151 12.48 -3.97 16.18
N ASN A 152 13.73 -3.54 15.99
CA ASN A 152 14.13 -2.17 16.22
C ASN A 152 13.43 -1.21 15.26
N GLU A 153 12.96 -0.08 15.78
CA GLU A 153 12.20 0.95 15.04
C GLU A 153 10.82 0.46 14.53
N SER A 154 10.40 -0.74 14.90
CA SER A 154 9.06 -1.24 14.58
C SER A 154 7.98 -0.67 15.49
N ILE A 155 6.74 -0.67 14.99
CA ILE A 155 5.57 -0.20 15.72
C ILE A 155 4.93 -1.35 16.48
N TYR A 156 4.61 -2.46 15.81
CA TYR A 156 3.99 -3.63 16.42
C TYR A 156 4.40 -4.91 15.68
N SER A 157 4.18 -6.06 16.32
CA SER A 157 4.36 -7.37 15.70
C SER A 157 3.02 -7.93 15.23
N VAL A 158 3.07 -8.69 14.14
CA VAL A 158 1.95 -9.53 13.66
C VAL A 158 2.23 -11.02 13.93
N GLY A 159 3.21 -11.33 14.78
CA GLY A 159 3.69 -12.69 15.05
C GLY A 159 4.80 -13.15 14.09
N ASN A 160 5.34 -14.33 14.34
CA ASN A 160 6.36 -15.01 13.51
C ASN A 160 7.58 -14.15 13.16
N GLU A 161 8.04 -13.32 14.12
CA GLU A 161 9.15 -12.38 13.91
C GLU A 161 8.91 -11.38 12.77
N ILE A 162 7.65 -11.07 12.47
CA ILE A 162 7.26 -10.06 11.50
C ILE A 162 6.76 -8.83 12.24
N TYR A 163 7.31 -7.68 11.85
CA TYR A 163 7.04 -6.39 12.47
C TYR A 163 6.61 -5.36 11.44
N VAL A 164 5.65 -4.51 11.82
CA VAL A 164 5.19 -3.41 10.99
C VAL A 164 6.01 -2.15 11.28
N MET A 165 6.60 -1.61 10.23
CA MET A 165 7.45 -0.41 10.25
C MET A 165 6.68 0.86 9.92
N GLY A 166 5.56 0.72 9.21
CA GLY A 166 4.78 1.81 8.66
C GLY A 166 3.87 1.34 7.55
N GLN A 167 3.21 2.29 6.89
CA GLN A 167 2.32 1.99 5.77
C GLN A 167 2.32 3.10 4.73
N VAL A 168 2.00 2.74 3.49
CA VAL A 168 1.98 3.68 2.36
C VAL A 168 0.69 3.51 1.56
N ARG A 169 -0.02 4.62 1.32
CA ARG A 169 -1.21 4.64 0.47
C ARG A 169 -0.82 4.58 -1.00
N VAL A 170 -1.28 3.54 -1.69
CA VAL A 170 -1.06 3.32 -3.13
C VAL A 170 -2.39 3.31 -3.88
N ARG A 171 -2.30 3.36 -5.21
CA ARG A 171 -3.47 3.10 -6.06
C ARG A 171 -3.78 1.60 -5.99
N GLY A 172 -5.03 1.25 -5.73
CA GLY A 172 -5.44 -0.12 -5.45
C GLY A 172 -6.78 -0.14 -4.73
N ARG A 173 -7.21 -1.31 -4.27
CA ARG A 173 -8.46 -1.42 -3.49
C ARG A 173 -8.30 -2.45 -2.39
N TYR A 174 -9.09 -2.32 -1.34
CA TYR A 174 -9.26 -3.38 -0.36
C TYR A 174 -10.19 -4.48 -0.89
N GLN A 175 -9.82 -5.73 -0.65
CA GLN A 175 -10.65 -6.91 -0.87
C GLN A 175 -10.42 -7.87 0.29
N GLY A 176 -11.48 -8.21 1.04
CA GLY A 176 -11.35 -9.09 2.22
C GLY A 176 -10.39 -8.55 3.28
N GLY A 177 -10.28 -7.22 3.41
CA GLY A 177 -9.34 -6.58 4.33
C GLY A 177 -7.90 -6.45 3.84
N VAL A 178 -7.58 -7.01 2.68
CA VAL A 178 -6.23 -6.96 2.10
C VAL A 178 -6.18 -5.88 1.03
N CYS A 179 -5.19 -4.99 1.09
CA CYS A 179 -4.90 -4.05 0.02
C CYS A 179 -4.34 -4.79 -1.18
N LEU A 180 -5.00 -4.62 -2.32
CA LEU A 180 -4.59 -5.10 -3.63
C LEU A 180 -4.14 -3.90 -4.47
N PRO A 181 -2.82 -3.63 -4.57
CA PRO A 181 -2.31 -2.56 -5.42
C PRO A 181 -2.70 -2.79 -6.88
N LYS A 182 -2.96 -1.70 -7.62
CA LYS A 182 -3.33 -1.79 -9.03
C LYS A 182 -2.22 -2.47 -9.84
N GLY A 183 -2.56 -3.53 -10.54
CA GLY A 183 -1.63 -4.35 -11.33
C GLY A 183 -0.97 -5.50 -10.55
N TYR A 184 -1.28 -5.66 -9.27
CA TYR A 184 -0.76 -6.72 -8.39
C TYR A 184 -1.90 -7.49 -7.70
N GLU A 185 -3.11 -7.44 -8.23
CA GLU A 185 -4.31 -7.96 -7.56
C GLU A 185 -4.30 -9.49 -7.36
N LYS A 186 -3.42 -10.21 -8.07
CA LYS A 186 -3.27 -11.67 -8.02
C LYS A 186 -1.83 -12.11 -7.77
N VAL A 187 -0.97 -11.21 -7.34
CA VAL A 187 0.47 -11.46 -7.19
C VAL A 187 0.87 -11.16 -5.76
N ASP A 188 1.75 -11.98 -5.21
CA ASP A 188 2.38 -11.67 -3.94
C ASP A 188 3.30 -10.43 -4.08
N ILE A 189 2.99 -9.39 -3.33
CA ILE A 189 3.73 -8.13 -3.35
C ILE A 189 4.96 -8.15 -2.42
N SER A 190 5.17 -9.21 -1.63
CA SER A 190 6.30 -9.35 -0.71
C SER A 190 7.65 -9.37 -1.44
N ALA A 191 7.69 -10.01 -2.60
CA ALA A 191 8.91 -10.15 -3.40
C ALA A 191 9.17 -8.96 -4.34
N GLU A 192 8.19 -8.07 -4.54
CA GLU A 192 8.23 -7.03 -5.58
C GLU A 192 9.26 -5.92 -5.24
N PRO A 193 10.36 -5.78 -6.01
CA PRO A 193 11.44 -4.83 -5.72
C PRO A 193 10.97 -3.38 -5.64
N ARG A 194 10.00 -3.01 -6.48
CA ARG A 194 9.47 -1.64 -6.54
C ARG A 194 8.95 -1.15 -5.19
N PHE A 195 8.31 -2.02 -4.40
CA PHE A 195 7.81 -1.60 -3.08
C PHE A 195 8.93 -1.48 -2.05
N LYS A 196 9.95 -2.34 -2.13
CA LYS A 196 11.15 -2.24 -1.27
C LYS A 196 11.86 -0.89 -1.49
N GLU A 197 12.09 -0.52 -2.74
CA GLU A 197 12.64 0.79 -3.12
C GLU A 197 11.77 1.96 -2.64
N MET A 198 10.45 1.83 -2.80
CA MET A 198 9.51 2.84 -2.33
C MET A 198 9.62 3.04 -0.82
N PHE A 199 9.65 1.96 -0.03
CA PHE A 199 9.77 2.04 1.43
C PHE A 199 11.11 2.62 1.85
N ALA A 200 12.23 2.20 1.25
CA ALA A 200 13.54 2.78 1.53
C ALA A 200 13.56 4.30 1.29
N LYS A 201 12.81 4.80 0.31
CA LYS A 201 12.70 6.24 0.02
C LYS A 201 11.81 7.01 0.98
N VAL A 202 10.71 6.42 1.46
CA VAL A 202 9.65 7.15 2.18
C VAL A 202 9.59 6.86 3.67
N LEU A 203 10.20 5.75 4.10
CA LEU A 203 10.39 5.32 5.48
C LEU A 203 11.87 4.97 5.71
N PRO A 204 12.82 5.89 5.40
CA PRO A 204 14.26 5.55 5.36
C PRO A 204 14.81 5.09 6.71
N LEU A 205 14.31 5.65 7.82
CA LEU A 205 14.70 5.25 9.16
C LEU A 205 14.28 3.80 9.44
N ALA A 206 12.98 3.54 9.34
CA ALA A 206 12.44 2.23 9.69
C ALA A 206 12.89 1.12 8.74
N CYS A 207 12.97 1.39 7.43
CA CYS A 207 13.13 0.33 6.43
C CYS A 207 14.56 0.03 6.00
N LYS A 208 15.48 0.99 5.86
CA LYS A 208 16.89 0.76 5.46
C LYS A 208 17.12 -0.30 4.33
N GLN A 209 16.15 -0.50 3.44
CA GLN A 209 16.06 -1.55 2.38
C GLN A 209 15.67 -2.98 2.81
N ASP A 210 15.43 -3.22 4.10
CA ASP A 210 15.02 -4.54 4.66
C ASP A 210 13.50 -4.69 4.82
N CYS A 211 12.72 -3.79 4.22
CA CYS A 211 11.27 -3.88 4.25
C CYS A 211 10.73 -4.60 3.03
N TRP A 212 9.69 -5.41 3.22
CA TRP A 212 8.85 -5.92 2.15
C TRP A 212 7.41 -5.43 2.28
N ALA A 213 6.63 -5.53 1.20
CA ALA A 213 5.23 -5.13 1.21
C ALA A 213 4.32 -6.27 1.60
N GLY A 214 3.25 -5.96 2.32
CA GLY A 214 2.09 -6.83 2.37
C GLY A 214 0.79 -6.02 2.41
N GLY A 215 -0.28 -6.64 1.92
CA GLY A 215 -1.59 -6.00 1.78
C GLY A 215 -2.41 -6.03 3.05
N ASP A 216 -2.12 -6.94 3.97
CA ASP A 216 -2.69 -6.94 5.32
C ASP A 216 -2.02 -5.83 6.13
N THR A 217 -2.81 -5.05 6.85
CA THR A 217 -2.33 -3.99 7.75
C THR A 217 -2.87 -4.17 9.16
N GLY A 218 -3.29 -5.38 9.56
CA GLY A 218 -3.85 -5.64 10.90
C GLY A 218 -5.33 -5.29 11.04
N GLY A 219 -6.09 -5.23 9.94
CA GLY A 219 -7.56 -5.18 9.97
C GLY A 219 -8.24 -3.80 10.04
N TRP A 220 -7.51 -2.68 10.19
CA TRP A 220 -8.13 -1.34 10.07
C TRP A 220 -8.09 -0.82 8.63
N LEU A 221 -9.24 -0.89 7.96
CA LEU A 221 -9.39 -0.48 6.57
C LEU A 221 -9.71 1.01 6.45
N GLY A 222 -8.84 1.90 6.95
CA GLY A 222 -9.05 3.33 6.75
C GLY A 222 -10.32 3.92 7.40
N ILE A 223 -11.03 3.17 8.25
CA ILE A 223 -12.30 3.58 8.87
C ILE A 223 -12.24 3.26 10.36
N SER A 224 -12.54 4.26 11.19
CA SER A 224 -13.08 4.04 12.54
C SER A 224 -14.55 3.65 12.38
N SER A 225 -14.94 2.49 12.88
CA SER A 225 -16.35 2.23 13.17
C SER A 225 -16.79 3.31 14.15
N ASN A 226 -17.47 4.35 13.66
CA ASN A 226 -18.40 5.06 14.52
C ASN A 226 -19.49 4.04 14.85
N THR A 227 -19.37 3.43 16.02
CA THR A 227 -20.47 2.67 16.60
C THR A 227 -20.53 3.02 18.07
N GLN A 228 -21.27 4.12 18.30
CA GLN A 228 -21.93 4.62 19.51
C GLN A 228 -21.05 5.18 20.63
#